data_AF-C7GA13-F1
#
_entry.id   AF-C7GA13-F1
#
_cell.length_a   1.000
_cell.length_b   1.000
_cell.length_c   1.000
_cell.angle_alpha   90.00
_cell.angle_beta   90.00
_cell.angle_gamma   90.00
#
_symmetry.space_group_name_H-M   'P 1'
#
loop_
_entity.id
_entity.type
_entity.pdbx_description
1 polymer ?
#
loop_
_entity_poly.entity_id
_entity_poly.type
_entity_poly.pdbx_seq_one_letter_code
_entity_poly.pdbx_strand_id
1 'polypeptide(L)' 'MSRRYADDRFKIWRWNMSQLSEKELSVLNDLLTEEDLLIKKFQMLAEHTEDQEISAKFTEISQKHQGHFNSLYAQLS' A
#
# COMPACT_ATOMS: atom_id res chain seq x y z
N MET A 1 21.67 -33.12 -14.07
CA MET A 1 20.47 -32.32 -13.69
C MET A 1 19.72 -31.97 -14.96
N SER A 2 18.49 -32.45 -15.15
CA SER A 2 17.78 -32.34 -16.43
C SER A 2 17.11 -30.96 -16.59
N ARG A 3 17.08 -30.43 -17.82
CA ARG A 3 16.42 -29.15 -18.19
C ARG A 3 14.96 -29.07 -17.71
N ARG A 4 14.27 -30.20 -17.61
CA ARG A 4 12.90 -30.31 -17.06
C ARG A 4 12.79 -29.92 -15.58
N TYR A 5 13.79 -30.26 -14.76
CA TYR A 5 13.77 -29.97 -13.31
C TYR A 5 13.93 -28.47 -13.00
N ALA A 6 14.62 -27.71 -13.85
CA ALA A 6 14.81 -26.28 -13.66
C ALA A 6 13.53 -25.47 -13.95
N ASP A 7 12.74 -25.91 -14.94
CA ASP A 7 11.50 -25.25 -15.37
C ASP A 7 10.38 -25.42 -14.32
N ASP A 8 10.28 -26.59 -13.70
CA ASP A 8 9.31 -26.86 -12.64
C ASP A 8 9.61 -26.08 -11.35
N ARG A 9 10.90 -25.92 -11.00
CA ARG A 9 11.33 -25.07 -9.88
C ARG A 9 11.00 -23.60 -10.13
N PHE A 10 11.19 -23.13 -11.35
CA PHE A 10 10.88 -21.75 -11.72
C PHE A 10 9.37 -21.49 -11.69
N LYS A 11 8.54 -22.45 -12.13
CA LYS A 11 7.08 -22.39 -12.02
C LYS A 11 6.58 -22.40 -10.58
N ILE A 12 7.15 -23.24 -9.70
CA ILE A 12 6.81 -23.28 -8.27
C ILE A 12 7.17 -21.96 -7.58
N TRP A 13 8.37 -21.42 -7.85
CA TRP A 13 8.77 -20.11 -7.32
C TRP A 13 7.87 -18.99 -7.85
N ARG A 14 7.54 -19.00 -9.13
CA ARG A 14 6.62 -18.05 -9.75
C ARG A 14 5.19 -18.18 -9.19
N TRP A 15 4.74 -19.37 -8.84
CA TRP A 15 3.44 -19.62 -8.22
C TRP A 15 3.38 -19.11 -6.77
N ASN A 16 4.48 -19.28 -6.01
CA ASN A 16 4.62 -18.71 -4.67
C ASN A 16 4.71 -17.17 -4.66
N MET A 17 5.14 -16.54 -5.76
CA MET A 17 5.35 -15.09 -5.82
C MET A 17 4.09 -14.26 -6.12
N SER A 18 2.95 -14.87 -6.49
CA SER A 18 1.82 -14.10 -7.04
C SER A 18 0.42 -14.49 -6.58
N GLN A 19 0.26 -15.11 -5.41
CA GLN A 19 -1.07 -15.59 -4.99
C GLN A 19 -1.40 -15.06 -3.59
N LEU A 20 -1.64 -13.75 -3.48
CA LEU A 20 -2.44 -13.26 -2.36
C LEU A 20 -3.75 -14.03 -2.37
N SER A 21 -4.11 -14.63 -1.25
CA SER A 21 -5.42 -15.24 -1.08
C SER A 21 -6.52 -14.18 -1.20
N GLU A 22 -7.75 -14.60 -1.50
CA GLU A 22 -8.91 -13.68 -1.53
C GLU A 22 -9.05 -12.91 -0.21
N LYS A 23 -8.71 -13.55 0.93
CA LYS A 23 -8.73 -12.91 2.24
C LYS A 23 -7.66 -11.83 2.37
N GLU A 24 -6.44 -12.10 1.91
CA GLU A 24 -5.35 -11.11 1.93
C GLU A 24 -5.64 -9.95 0.97
N LEU A 25 -6.24 -10.22 -0.19
CA LEU A 25 -6.73 -9.19 -1.11
C LEU A 25 -7.83 -8.33 -0.49
N SER A 26 -8.77 -8.92 0.24
CA SER A 26 -9.82 -8.17 0.94
C SER A 26 -9.21 -7.23 1.99
N VAL A 27 -8.31 -7.74 2.83
CA VAL A 27 -7.62 -6.93 3.85
C VAL A 27 -6.80 -5.82 3.20
N LEU A 28 -6.11 -6.11 2.10
CA LEU A 28 -5.30 -5.12 1.39
C LEU A 28 -6.17 -3.99 0.81
N ASN A 29 -7.35 -4.31 0.26
CA ASN A 29 -8.30 -3.30 -0.23
C ASN A 29 -8.89 -2.45 0.90
N ASP A 30 -9.20 -3.06 2.05
CA ASP A 30 -9.68 -2.33 3.23
C ASP A 30 -8.62 -1.34 3.72
N LEU A 31 -7.36 -1.78 3.83
CA LEU A 31 -6.23 -0.93 4.22
C LEU A 31 -5.98 0.20 3.22
N LEU A 32 -6.03 -0.08 1.91
CA LEU A 32 -5.88 0.95 0.88
C LEU A 32 -6.99 2.01 0.97
N THR A 33 -8.22 1.57 1.24
CA THR A 33 -9.37 2.47 1.42
C THR A 33 -9.20 3.35 2.66
N GLU A 34 -8.71 2.78 3.76
CA GLU A 34 -8.43 3.51 4.99
C GLU A 34 -7.30 4.53 4.81
N GLU A 35 -6.20 4.16 4.15
CA GLU A 35 -5.10 5.09 3.88
C GLU A 35 -5.54 6.25 2.98
N ASP A 36 -6.33 6.01 1.94
CA ASP A 36 -6.91 7.09 1.09
C ASP A 36 -7.81 8.04 1.89
N LEU A 37 -8.64 7.52 2.80
CA LEU A 37 -9.46 8.33 3.70
C LEU A 37 -8.60 9.21 4.62
N LEU A 38 -7.53 8.65 5.20
CA LEU A 38 -6.64 9.37 6.10
C LEU A 38 -5.84 10.45 5.36
N ILE A 39 -5.36 10.17 4.15
CA ILE A 39 -4.70 11.16 3.27
C ILE A 39 -5.61 12.37 3.07
N LYS A 40 -6.85 12.15 2.63
CA LYS A 40 -7.83 13.21 2.37
C LYS A 40 -8.20 13.97 3.65
N LYS A 41 -8.39 13.26 4.76
CA LYS A 41 -8.70 13.87 6.06
C LYS A 41 -7.60 14.83 6.49
N PHE A 42 -6.34 14.42 6.42
CA PHE A 42 -5.23 15.26 6.86
C PHE A 42 -4.91 16.40 5.89
N GLN A 43 -5.14 16.21 4.57
CA GLN A 43 -5.09 17.32 3.60
C GLN A 43 -6.15 18.38 3.92
N MET A 44 -7.40 17.95 4.11
CA MET A 44 -8.51 18.84 4.48
C MET A 44 -8.21 19.58 5.79
N LEU A 45 -7.71 18.88 6.82
CA LEU A 45 -7.32 19.52 8.07
C LEU A 45 -6.18 20.53 7.88
N ALA A 46 -5.19 20.25 7.05
CA ALA A 46 -4.10 21.19 6.75
C ALA A 46 -4.61 22.46 6.06
N GLU A 47 -5.56 22.32 5.12
CA GLU A 47 -6.18 23.43 4.38
C GLU A 47 -7.05 24.34 5.26
N HIS A 48 -7.70 23.77 6.28
CA HIS A 48 -8.62 24.51 7.16
C HIS A 48 -8.00 24.94 8.50
N THR A 49 -6.70 24.74 8.68
CA THR A 49 -5.99 25.16 9.90
C THR A 49 -5.28 26.49 9.67
N GLU A 50 -5.54 27.47 10.54
CA GLU A 50 -4.90 28.79 10.48
C GLU A 50 -3.47 28.79 11.06
N ASP A 51 -3.21 27.92 12.05
CA ASP A 51 -1.89 27.77 12.65
C ASP A 51 -0.93 27.07 11.69
N GLN A 52 0.15 27.77 11.33
CA GLN A 52 1.11 27.29 10.35
C GLN A 52 1.87 26.04 10.81
N GLU A 53 2.18 25.91 12.10
CA GLU A 53 2.91 24.76 12.62
C GLU A 53 2.01 23.51 12.62
N ILE A 54 0.73 23.68 12.97
CA ILE A 54 -0.25 22.60 12.96
C ILE A 54 -0.57 22.18 11.51
N SER A 55 -0.75 23.13 10.59
CA SER A 55 -0.96 22.84 9.17
C SER A 55 0.22 22.05 8.57
N ALA A 56 1.46 22.42 8.91
CA ALA A 56 2.65 21.68 8.50
C ALA A 56 2.66 20.24 9.04
N LYS A 57 2.26 20.03 10.30
CA LYS A 57 2.14 18.68 10.90
C LYS A 57 1.09 17.83 10.19
N PHE A 58 -0.08 18.38 9.86
CA PHE A 58 -1.10 17.64 9.10
C PHE A 58 -0.62 17.28 7.70
N THR A 59 0.10 18.18 7.04
CA THR A 59 0.73 17.91 5.73
C THR A 59 1.73 16.74 5.84
N GLU A 60 2.60 16.74 6.85
CA GLU A 60 3.55 15.65 7.08
C GLU A 60 2.83 14.31 7.34
N ILE A 61 1.76 14.32 8.13
CA ILE A 61 0.97 13.12 8.42
C ILE A 61 0.31 12.59 7.15
N SER A 62 -0.31 13.45 6.32
CA SER A 62 -0.86 13.06 5.02
C SER A 62 0.19 12.40 4.13
N GLN A 63 1.41 12.95 4.08
CA GLN A 63 2.52 12.38 3.29
C GLN A 63 2.95 11.00 3.80
N LYS A 64 2.94 10.76 5.12
CA LYS A 64 3.21 9.43 5.68
C LYS A 64 2.16 8.41 5.22
N HIS A 65 0.87 8.76 5.30
CA HIS A 65 -0.21 7.90 4.81
C HIS A 65 -0.13 7.67 3.29
N GLN A 66 0.24 8.68 2.51
CA GLN A 66 0.51 8.51 1.07
C GLN A 66 1.65 7.51 0.81
N GLY A 67 2.72 7.55 1.61
CA GLY A 67 3.81 6.58 1.55
C GLY A 67 3.35 5.16 1.88
N HIS A 68 2.50 5.00 2.90
CA HIS A 68 1.92 3.71 3.25
C HIS A 68 1.00 3.18 2.16
N PHE A 69 0.10 4.02 1.63
CA PHE A 69 -0.76 3.70 0.50
C PHE A 69 0.05 3.17 -0.69
N ASN A 70 1.11 3.88 -1.07
CA ASN A 70 1.97 3.48 -2.19
C ASN A 70 2.64 2.12 -1.94
N SER A 71 3.05 1.86 -0.69
CA SER A 71 3.68 0.60 -0.29
C SER A 71 2.70 -0.57 -0.30
N LEU A 72 1.44 -0.34 0.10
CA LEU A 72 0.36 -1.32 0.00
C LEU A 72 -0.01 -1.57 -1.47
N TYR A 73 -0.12 -0.51 -2.28
CA TYR A 73 -0.49 -0.60 -3.69
C TYR A 73 0.55 -1.38 -4.50
N ALA A 74 1.84 -1.25 -4.16
CA ALA A 74 2.92 -2.02 -4.78
C ALA A 74 2.82 -3.54 -4.55
N GLN A 75 2.01 -4.01 -3.60
CA GLN A 75 1.75 -5.45 -3.41
C GLN A 75 0.73 -6.01 -4.41
N LEU A 76 0.00 -5.14 -5.14
CA LEU A 76 -0.95 -5.51 -6.18
C LEU A 76 -0.33 -5.57 -7.59
N SER A 77 0.93 -5.14 -7.74
CA SER A 77 1.66 -5.05 -9.02
C SER A 77 2.76 -6.11 -9.14
#